data_AF-A0A356KZB4-F1
#
_entry.id   AF-A0A356KZB4-F1
#
_cell.length_a   1.000
_cell.length_b   1.000
_cell.length_c   1.000
_cell.angle_alpha   90.00
_cell.angle_beta   90.00
_cell.angle_gamma   90.00
#
_symmetry.space_group_name_H-M   'P 1'
#
loop_
_entity.id
_entity.type
_entity.pdbx_description
1 polymer ?
#
loop_
_entity_poly.entity_id
_entity_poly.type
_entity_poly.pdbx_seq_one_letter_code
_entity_poly.pdbx_strand_id
1 'polypeptide(L)'
;MEELRRVIQENDRTEGLTAIVCCDWTGINMMRRVLGDECPHIIQSYEALPKSGVVMMELKLAKGLEFDTVILPDASVRDYPDRELYRHRLYTAESRATEKLILLSDGELSPLVKV
;
A
#
# COMPACT_ATOMS: atom_id res chain seq x y z
N MET A 1 5.28 -5.02 11.73
CA MET A 1 3.86 -5.45 11.65
C MET A 1 2.95 -4.70 12.62
N GLU A 2 3.36 -4.44 13.87
CA GLU A 2 2.60 -3.55 14.77
C GLU A 2 2.38 -2.16 14.16
N GLU A 3 3.42 -1.59 13.52
CA GLU A 3 3.29 -0.30 12.84
C GLU A 3 2.25 -0.32 11.72
N LEU A 4 2.16 -1.41 10.94
CA LEU A 4 1.13 -1.55 9.90
C LEU A 4 -0.28 -1.50 10.50
N ARG A 5 -0.53 -2.24 11.59
CA ARG A 5 -1.83 -2.20 12.29
C ARG A 5 -2.14 -0.80 12.80
N ARG A 6 -1.14 -0.15 13.39
CA ARG A 6 -1.27 1.21 13.92
C ARG A 6 -1.67 2.19 12.82
N VAL A 7 -0.95 2.21 11.69
CA VAL A 7 -1.29 3.13 10.60
C VAL A 7 -2.64 2.81 9.98
N ILE A 8 -3.05 1.54 9.91
CA ILE A 8 -4.40 1.18 9.46
C ILE A 8 -5.44 1.79 10.40
N GLN A 9 -5.31 1.61 11.71
CA GLN A 9 -6.26 2.13 12.69
C GLN A 9 -6.31 3.66 12.73
N GLU A 10 -5.18 4.34 12.54
CA GLU A 10 -5.12 5.79 12.47
C GLU A 10 -5.86 6.33 11.24
N ASN A 11 -5.69 5.71 10.07
CA ASN A 11 -6.29 6.16 8.82
C ASN A 11 -7.72 5.63 8.57
N ASP A 12 -8.16 4.61 9.30
CA ASP A 12 -9.58 4.17 9.26
C ASP A 12 -10.52 5.15 9.96
N ARG A 13 -9.97 5.97 10.87
CA ARG A 13 -10.71 6.97 11.65
C ARG A 13 -10.74 8.35 11.01
N THR A 14 -10.03 8.55 9.90
CA THR A 14 -9.94 9.83 9.19
C THR A 14 -10.96 9.91 8.05
N GLU A 15 -11.38 11.13 7.71
CA GLU A 15 -12.06 11.36 6.44
C GLU A 15 -11.10 11.06 5.28
N GLY A 16 -11.66 10.59 4.15
CA GLY A 16 -10.87 10.20 2.97
C GLY A 16 -10.62 8.69 2.86
N LEU A 17 -10.12 8.29 1.69
CA LEU A 17 -9.85 6.92 1.32
C LEU A 17 -8.35 6.63 1.40
N THR A 18 -8.02 5.58 2.14
CA THR A 18 -6.66 5.07 2.28
C THR A 18 -6.50 3.77 1.51
N ALA A 19 -5.48 3.71 0.64
CA ALA A 19 -5.11 2.48 -0.05
C ALA A 19 -3.82 1.87 0.48
N ILE A 20 -3.89 0.62 0.93
CA ILE A 20 -2.72 -0.23 1.09
C ILE A 20 -2.40 -0.85 -0.26
N VAL A 21 -1.28 -0.45 -0.85
CA VAL A 21 -0.88 -0.89 -2.20
C VAL A 21 0.25 -1.89 -2.09
N CYS A 22 -0.05 -3.16 -2.38
CA CYS A 22 0.95 -4.21 -2.47
C CYS A 22 1.47 -4.34 -3.90
N CYS A 23 2.75 -4.68 -4.04
CA CYS A 23 3.40 -4.80 -5.35
C CYS A 23 2.74 -5.87 -6.24
N ASP A 24 2.32 -6.99 -5.63
CA ASP A 24 1.59 -8.10 -6.28
C ASP A 24 0.75 -8.91 -5.27
N TRP A 25 0.12 -9.99 -5.76
CA TRP A 25 -0.72 -10.88 -4.95
C TRP A 25 0.04 -11.62 -3.84
N THR A 26 1.35 -11.82 -3.98
CA THR A 26 2.18 -12.43 -2.92
C THR A 26 2.24 -11.49 -1.71
N GLY A 27 2.46 -10.19 -1.96
CA GLY A 27 2.39 -9.15 -0.94
C GLY A 27 1.02 -9.12 -0.24
N ILE A 28 -0.07 -9.16 -1.01
CA ILE A 28 -1.44 -9.24 -0.45
C ILE A 28 -1.61 -10.46 0.45
N ASN A 29 -1.24 -11.67 -0.01
CA ASN A 29 -1.39 -12.87 0.80
C ASN A 29 -0.55 -12.84 2.07
N MET A 30 0.64 -12.22 2.03
CA MET A 30 1.44 -11.98 3.22
C MET A 30 0.71 -11.06 4.20
N MET A 31 0.21 -9.91 3.72
CA MET A 31 -0.52 -8.96 4.57
C MET A 31 -1.79 -9.59 5.16
N ARG A 32 -2.56 -10.34 4.37
CA ARG A 32 -3.72 -11.11 4.84
C ARG A 32 -3.40 -12.05 5.98
N ARG A 33 -2.30 -12.81 5.84
CA ARG A 33 -1.86 -13.76 6.87
C ARG A 33 -1.47 -13.05 8.16
N VAL A 34 -0.82 -11.90 8.06
CA VAL A 34 -0.35 -11.18 9.24
C VAL A 34 -1.46 -10.40 9.92
N LEU A 35 -2.36 -9.78 9.16
CA LEU A 35 -3.46 -8.99 9.69
C LEU A 35 -4.62 -9.87 10.18
N GLY A 36 -4.82 -11.05 9.59
CA GLY A 36 -5.91 -11.95 9.98
C GLY A 36 -7.27 -11.27 9.81
N ASP A 37 -8.09 -11.30 10.84
CA ASP A 37 -9.43 -10.71 10.85
C ASP A 37 -9.43 -9.18 10.77
N GLU A 38 -8.30 -8.53 11.04
CA GLU A 38 -8.13 -7.08 10.90
C GLU A 38 -7.74 -6.66 9.47
N CYS A 39 -7.68 -7.61 8.52
CA CYS A 39 -7.34 -7.30 7.13
C CYS A 39 -8.43 -6.42 6.49
N PRO A 40 -8.07 -5.24 5.95
CA PRO A 40 -9.02 -4.41 5.21
C PRO A 40 -9.60 -5.13 4.00
N HIS A 41 -10.74 -4.61 3.51
CA HIS A 41 -11.37 -5.13 2.29
C HIS A 41 -10.38 -5.10 1.12
N ILE A 42 -10.29 -6.22 0.41
CA ILE A 42 -9.34 -6.41 -0.68
C ILE A 42 -10.07 -6.20 -2.00
N ILE A 43 -9.68 -5.17 -2.72
CA ILE A 43 -10.18 -4.88 -4.05
C ILE A 43 -9.52 -5.86 -5.03
N GLN A 44 -10.34 -6.69 -5.67
CA GLN A 44 -9.85 -7.75 -6.59
C GLN A 44 -10.17 -7.44 -8.06
N SER A 45 -11.03 -6.46 -8.31
CA SER A 45 -11.49 -6.08 -9.64
C SER A 45 -11.79 -4.58 -9.72
N TYR A 46 -12.28 -4.10 -10.86
CA TYR A 46 -12.77 -2.73 -11.02
C TYR A 46 -14.16 -2.55 -10.37
N GLU A 47 -14.23 -2.81 -9.07
CA GLU A 47 -15.40 -2.57 -8.24
C GLU A 47 -15.45 -1.09 -7.77
N ALA A 48 -16.61 -0.65 -7.29
CA ALA A 48 -16.76 0.69 -6.74
C ALA A 48 -16.01 0.81 -5.40
N LEU A 49 -15.19 1.85 -5.26
CA LEU A 49 -14.47 2.13 -4.02
C LEU A 49 -15.38 2.82 -3.00
N PRO A 50 -15.18 2.55 -1.69
CA PRO A 50 -15.88 3.29 -0.65
C PRO A 50 -15.42 4.75 -0.65
N LYS A 51 -16.27 5.65 -0.13
CA LYS A 51 -15.94 7.08 -0.03
C LYS A 51 -14.87 7.39 1.02
N SER A 52 -14.71 6.50 2.01
CA SER A 52 -13.74 6.65 3.09
C SER A 52 -13.37 5.30 3.69
N GLY A 53 -12.31 5.30 4.51
CA GLY A 53 -11.80 4.13 5.22
C GLY A 53 -10.56 3.53 4.55
N VAL A 54 -10.23 2.29 4.88
CA VAL A 54 -9.03 1.60 4.39
C VAL A 54 -9.40 0.45 3.44
N VAL A 55 -8.76 0.40 2.28
CA VAL A 55 -8.82 -0.72 1.34
C VAL A 55 -7.43 -1.25 1.03
N MET A 56 -7.33 -2.50 0.59
CA MET A 56 -6.09 -3.12 0.13
C MET A 56 -6.21 -3.54 -1.34
N MET A 57 -5.17 -3.32 -2.14
CA MET A 57 -5.17 -3.73 -3.55
C MET A 57 -3.76 -3.99 -4.10
N GLU A 58 -3.72 -4.67 -5.25
CA GLU A 58 -2.51 -4.80 -6.03
C GLU A 58 -2.22 -3.51 -6.78
N LEU A 59 -0.94 -3.18 -6.96
CA LEU A 59 -0.49 -2.01 -7.71
C LEU A 59 -1.11 -1.89 -9.12
N LYS A 60 -1.35 -3.01 -9.79
CA LYS A 60 -1.97 -3.02 -11.13
C LYS A 60 -3.39 -2.42 -11.14
N LEU A 61 -4.12 -2.54 -10.04
CA LEU A 61 -5.48 -2.02 -9.88
C LEU A 61 -5.46 -0.54 -9.46
N ALA A 62 -4.38 -0.06 -8.84
CA ALA A 62 -4.23 1.33 -8.44
C ALA A 62 -3.99 2.30 -9.61
N LYS A 63 -3.70 1.79 -10.82
CA LYS A 63 -3.39 2.63 -11.98
C LYS A 63 -4.60 3.47 -12.39
N GLY A 64 -4.43 4.80 -12.44
CA GLY A 64 -5.50 5.75 -12.78
C GLY A 64 -6.46 6.05 -11.63
N LEU A 65 -6.16 5.54 -10.43
CA LEU A 65 -6.83 5.90 -9.18
C LEU A 65 -5.94 6.83 -8.36
N GLU A 66 -6.55 7.59 -7.47
CA GLU A 66 -5.89 8.47 -6.53
C GLU A 66 -6.55 8.29 -5.15
N PHE A 67 -5.76 8.41 -4.10
CA PHE A 67 -6.16 8.17 -2.72
C PHE A 67 -5.57 9.26 -1.84
N ASP A 68 -6.32 9.69 -0.82
CA ASP A 68 -5.86 10.69 0.14
C ASP A 68 -4.59 10.21 0.83
N THR A 69 -4.61 8.95 1.27
CA THR A 69 -3.44 8.27 1.83
C THR A 69 -3.10 7.01 1.06
N VAL A 70 -1.81 6.80 0.79
CA VAL A 70 -1.28 5.52 0.29
C VAL A 70 -0.31 4.94 1.30
N ILE A 71 -0.47 3.65 1.59
CA ILE A 71 0.42 2.87 2.44
C ILE A 71 1.10 1.81 1.55
N LEU A 72 2.43 1.85 1.45
CA LEU A 72 3.21 0.73 0.93
C LEU A 72 3.70 -0.09 2.13
N PRO A 73 3.14 -1.29 2.38
CA PRO A 73 3.46 -2.06 3.57
C PRO A 73 4.84 -2.75 3.49
N ASP A 74 5.43 -2.82 2.30
CA ASP A 74 6.61 -3.62 1.96
C ASP A 74 7.60 -2.86 1.04
N ALA A 75 7.95 -1.61 1.37
CA ALA A 75 8.93 -0.79 0.65
C ALA A 75 10.40 -1.20 0.90
N SER A 76 10.67 -2.50 1.07
CA SER A 76 11.99 -3.04 1.43
C SER A 76 12.90 -3.25 0.21
N VAL A 77 14.21 -3.44 0.43
CA VAL A 77 15.17 -3.85 -0.62
C VAL A 77 14.75 -5.16 -1.30
N ARG A 78 14.14 -6.08 -0.56
CA ARG A 78 13.69 -7.39 -1.08
C ARG A 78 12.55 -7.24 -2.07
N ASP A 79 11.59 -6.37 -1.75
CA ASP A 79 10.33 -6.22 -2.47
C ASP A 79 10.45 -5.17 -3.60
N TYR A 80 11.37 -4.20 -3.43
CA TYR A 80 11.75 -3.19 -4.42
C TYR A 80 13.28 -3.14 -4.61
N PRO A 81 13.91 -4.17 -5.23
CA PRO A 81 15.35 -4.13 -5.52
C PRO A 81 15.67 -3.06 -6.58
N ASP A 82 16.91 -2.55 -6.60
CA ASP A 82 17.35 -1.50 -7.56
C ASP A 82 17.40 -2.03 -9.00
N ARG A 83 16.23 -2.07 -9.64
CA ARG A 83 16.04 -2.39 -11.05
C ARG A 83 14.93 -1.49 -11.60
N GLU A 84 15.03 -1.19 -12.88
CA GLU A 84 14.14 -0.27 -13.58
C GLU A 84 12.64 -0.60 -13.39
N LEU A 85 12.27 -1.89 -13.45
CA LEU A 85 10.91 -2.34 -13.22
C LEU A 85 10.36 -1.90 -11.85
N TYR A 86 11.14 -2.09 -10.78
CA TYR A 86 10.71 -1.75 -9.43
C TYR A 86 10.72 -0.25 -9.18
N ARG A 87 11.60 0.50 -9.87
CA ARG A 87 11.56 1.97 -9.88
C ARG A 87 10.25 2.49 -10.45
N HIS A 88 9.79 1.95 -11.58
CA HIS A 88 8.50 2.31 -12.16
C HIS A 88 7.33 1.90 -11.26
N ARG A 89 7.41 0.73 -10.62
CA ARG A 89 6.36 0.28 -9.68
C ARG A 89 6.27 1.19 -8.47
N LEU A 90 7.40 1.53 -7.88
CA LEU A 90 7.47 2.43 -6.72
C LEU A 90 6.90 3.80 -7.08
N TYR A 91 7.39 4.42 -8.15
CA TYR A 91 6.84 5.69 -8.63
C TYR A 91 5.33 5.63 -8.90
N THR A 92 4.85 4.53 -9.50
CA THR A 92 3.42 4.36 -9.76
C THR A 92 2.64 4.36 -8.45
N ALA A 93 3.10 3.62 -7.44
CA ALA A 93 2.45 3.54 -6.13
C ALA A 93 2.49 4.88 -5.37
N GLU A 94 3.67 5.51 -5.30
CA GLU A 94 3.88 6.79 -4.63
C GLU A 94 2.99 7.90 -5.24
N SER A 95 2.91 7.96 -6.57
CA SER A 95 2.11 8.97 -7.28
C SER A 95 0.60 8.79 -7.14
N ARG A 96 0.10 7.75 -6.46
CA ARG A 96 -1.34 7.61 -6.18
C ARG A 96 -1.77 8.37 -4.93
N ALA A 97 -0.82 8.80 -4.08
CA ALA A 97 -1.12 9.59 -2.88
C ALA A 97 -1.35 11.05 -3.25
N THR A 98 -2.48 11.62 -2.83
CA THR A 98 -2.79 13.05 -3.02
C THR A 98 -2.41 13.89 -1.81
N GLU A 99 -2.47 13.34 -0.60
CA GLU A 99 -2.16 14.07 0.64
C GLU A 99 -1.00 13.44 1.42
N LYS A 100 -1.05 12.12 1.63
CA LYS A 100 -0.11 11.43 2.53
C LYS A 100 0.40 10.12 1.93
N LEU A 101 1.72 9.95 1.97
CA LEU A 101 2.38 8.69 1.62
C LEU A 101 3.03 8.10 2.87
N ILE A 102 2.75 6.83 3.14
CA ILE A 102 3.32 6.06 4.25
C ILE A 102 4.09 4.88 3.66
N LEU A 103 5.40 4.85 3.88
CA LEU A 103 6.27 3.76 3.45
C LEU A 103 6.70 2.96 4.67
N LEU A 104 6.37 1.68 4.68
CA LEU A 104 6.80 0.74 5.71
C LEU A 104 7.75 -0.28 5.10
N SER A 105 8.73 -0.72 5.88
CA SER A 105 9.67 -1.77 5.48
C SER A 105 9.88 -2.73 6.63
N ASP A 106 9.86 -4.03 6.32
CA ASP A 106 10.37 -5.06 7.22
C ASP A 106 11.85 -5.29 6.90
N GLY A 107 12.71 -4.58 7.64
CA GLY A 107 14.14 -4.53 7.38
C GLY A 107 14.55 -3.28 6.59
N GLU A 108 15.64 -3.40 5.82
CA GLU A 108 16.23 -2.28 5.10
C GLU A 108 15.28 -1.72 4.03
N LEU A 109 15.11 -0.40 4.05
CA LEU A 109 14.32 0.34 3.06
C LEU A 109 14.97 0.22 1.69
N SER A 110 14.15 0.10 0.64
CA SER A 110 14.68 0.06 -0.73
C SER A 110 15.55 1.27 -1.04
N PRO A 111 16.71 1.11 -1.72
CA PRO A 111 17.52 2.24 -2.20
C PRO A 111 16.80 3.07 -3.27
N LEU A 112 15.66 2.58 -3.78
CA LEU A 112 14.82 3.32 -4.72
C LEU A 112 13.96 4.38 -4.01
N VAL A 113 13.71 4.23 -2.72
CA VAL A 113 12.97 5.21 -1.93
C VAL A 113 13.85 6.44 -1.72
N LYS A 114 13.33 7.59 -2.11
CA LYS A 114 14.00 8.88 -1.92
C LYS A 114 13.36 9.59 -0.74
N VAL A 115 14.14 9.72 0.34
CA VAL A 115 13.82 10.52 1.53
C VAL A 115 14.22 11.97 1.35
#